data_AF-A0A1B8DFI6-F1
#
_entry.id   AF-A0A1B8DFI6-F1
#
_cell.length_a   1.000
_cell.length_b   1.000
_cell.length_c   1.000
_cell.angle_alpha   90.00
_cell.angle_beta   90.00
_cell.angle_gamma   90.00
#
_symmetry.space_group_name_H-M   'P 1'
#
loop_
_entity.id
_entity.type
_entity.pdbx_description
1 polymer ?
#
loop_
_entity_poly.entity_id
_entity_poly.type
_entity_poly.pdbx_seq_one_letter_code
_entity_poly.pdbx_strand_id
1 'polypeptide(L)'
;MSRDPLKMIMFPNTDPSPEEEEEETRWSIEYLQESLQNDSCYFRKVTDSSGCYAGFAIWTLDPSSTVTGHKIKSTQKRRESWNPASLDVRAWIEVSNLLREERQRVLNDQHNIWTVASHPFANLNIDALRREIRAGNLQGVQNTFSEWLEDNPSNISKIGRFYLCIGDAIECSQHEILTYLLSEGFPLDMFDISLATRRKERRALEIFIAHGWNINKPRTNRDPPLLSQAIKDEKLASWFLDHGADPNAECDFDFTPLSVAMVSASFATIKLLFDRGGSVKHGQLLHYVARRSGPDRIKLLDFILSKGAPGMNRLLHQHRPADYLSLGYAGLSTPLGMAAREGTLDIARYLLKRGADPTIKNSLGYLPIETAEYYNNHDIVTLLSEFGAASSNH
;
A
#
# COMPACT_ATOMS: atom_id res chain seq x y z
N MET A 1 -32.15 -30.00 -25.01
CA MET A 1 -31.72 -28.70 -25.54
C MET A 1 -31.53 -27.76 -24.36
N SER A 2 -30.26 -27.47 -24.08
CA SER A 2 -29.79 -26.52 -23.07
C SER A 2 -30.38 -25.12 -23.31
N ARG A 3 -30.88 -24.49 -22.25
CA ARG A 3 -31.05 -23.04 -22.17
C ARG A 3 -30.34 -22.53 -20.91
N ASP A 4 -29.09 -22.16 -21.17
CA ASP A 4 -28.27 -21.09 -20.58
C ASP A 4 -28.96 -20.20 -19.51
N PRO A 5 -28.48 -20.19 -18.25
CA PRO A 5 -29.01 -19.35 -17.17
C PRO A 5 -28.49 -17.90 -17.15
N LEU A 6 -27.70 -17.43 -18.12
CA LEU A 6 -27.25 -16.03 -18.13
C LEU A 6 -28.32 -15.07 -18.70
N LYS A 7 -29.34 -14.77 -17.88
CA LYS A 7 -30.16 -13.57 -18.06
C LYS A 7 -30.23 -12.72 -16.79
N MET A 8 -29.42 -11.64 -16.83
CA MET A 8 -29.51 -10.36 -16.09
C MET A 8 -29.24 -10.47 -14.57
N ILE A 9 -28.61 -9.52 -13.87
CA ILE A 9 -28.74 -8.05 -13.87
C ILE A 9 -27.44 -7.37 -13.34
N MET A 10 -27.09 -6.22 -13.92
CA MET A 10 -26.20 -5.17 -13.36
C MET A 10 -27.09 -4.10 -12.66
N PHE A 11 -26.82 -3.80 -11.37
CA PHE A 11 -27.09 -2.61 -10.49
C PHE A 11 -28.38 -1.74 -10.70
N PRO A 12 -28.81 -0.82 -9.79
CA PRO A 12 -28.72 -0.65 -8.33
C PRO A 12 -30.13 -0.41 -7.67
N ASN A 13 -30.17 -0.13 -6.35
CA ASN A 13 -31.30 0.36 -5.53
C ASN A 13 -32.14 -0.68 -4.76
N THR A 14 -31.84 -0.83 -3.46
CA THR A 14 -32.78 -0.68 -2.31
C THR A 14 -32.00 -0.91 -1.01
N ASP A 15 -31.99 0.06 -0.09
CA ASP A 15 -31.59 -0.17 1.32
C ASP A 15 -32.72 -0.91 2.06
N PRO A 16 -32.41 -1.83 3.00
CA PRO A 16 -33.37 -2.60 3.79
C PRO A 16 -33.86 -1.85 5.05
N SER A 17 -35.01 -2.26 5.60
CA SER A 17 -35.43 -1.94 6.98
C SER A 17 -36.44 -2.98 7.49
N PRO A 18 -36.69 -3.11 8.80
CA PRO A 18 -35.74 -3.27 9.88
C PRO A 18 -36.32 -4.26 10.92
N GLU A 19 -36.32 -5.58 10.67
CA GLU A 19 -36.88 -6.50 11.69
C GLU A 19 -36.48 -7.97 11.53
N GLU A 20 -35.46 -8.26 10.73
CA GLU A 20 -34.77 -9.54 10.85
C GLU A 20 -33.44 -9.24 11.52
N GLU A 21 -33.24 -9.80 12.70
CA GLU A 21 -31.90 -10.04 13.24
C GLU A 21 -31.15 -10.83 12.16
N GLU A 22 -30.56 -10.14 11.19
CA GLU A 22 -29.47 -10.70 10.40
C GLU A 22 -28.42 -11.05 11.44
N GLU A 23 -28.33 -12.34 11.78
CA GLU A 23 -27.10 -12.93 12.26
C GLU A 23 -26.05 -12.54 11.23
N GLU A 24 -25.37 -11.43 11.50
CA GLU A 24 -24.24 -10.92 10.76
C GLU A 24 -23.25 -12.07 10.72
N THR A 25 -23.33 -12.90 9.68
CA THR A 25 -22.55 -14.12 9.58
C THR A 25 -21.14 -13.62 9.31
N ARG A 26 -20.37 -13.41 10.38
CA ARG A 26 -18.95 -13.12 10.29
C ARG A 26 -18.32 -14.33 9.63
N TRP A 27 -18.04 -14.19 8.34
CA TRP A 27 -17.31 -15.18 7.58
C TRP A 27 -15.92 -15.31 8.18
N SER A 28 -15.70 -16.38 8.94
CA SER A 28 -14.36 -16.79 9.31
C SER A 28 -13.69 -17.44 8.09
N ILE A 29 -12.36 -17.42 8.05
CA ILE A 29 -11.60 -18.08 6.98
C ILE A 29 -11.98 -19.57 6.90
N GLU A 30 -12.27 -20.16 8.06
CA GLU A 30 -12.68 -21.55 8.22
C GLU A 30 -14.03 -21.85 7.53
N TYR A 31 -15.02 -20.95 7.65
CA TYR A 31 -16.35 -21.15 7.04
C TYR A 31 -16.32 -21.02 5.51
N LEU A 32 -15.47 -20.13 4.99
CA LEU A 32 -15.21 -20.00 3.55
C LEU A 32 -14.52 -21.24 2.97
N GLN A 33 -13.56 -21.82 3.72
CA GLN A 33 -12.89 -23.06 3.33
C GLN A 33 -13.85 -24.25 3.31
N GLU A 34 -14.71 -24.38 4.32
CA GLU A 34 -15.73 -25.43 4.39
C GLU A 34 -16.77 -25.31 3.26
N SER A 35 -17.21 -24.10 2.95
CA SER A 35 -18.19 -23.86 1.87
C SER A 35 -17.61 -24.10 0.47
N LEU A 36 -16.31 -23.86 0.28
CA LEU A 36 -15.57 -24.22 -0.94
C LEU A 36 -15.44 -25.73 -1.11
N GLN A 37 -15.25 -26.49 -0.03
CA GLN A 37 -15.17 -27.95 -0.07
C GLN A 37 -16.50 -28.62 -0.44
N ASN A 38 -17.62 -27.94 -0.20
CA ASN A 38 -18.97 -28.45 -0.42
C ASN A 38 -19.63 -27.94 -1.73
N ASP A 39 -18.88 -27.28 -2.62
CA ASP A 39 -19.37 -26.70 -3.89
C ASP A 39 -20.62 -25.80 -3.75
N SER A 40 -20.82 -25.20 -2.57
CA SER A 40 -22.00 -24.39 -2.26
C SER A 40 -21.78 -22.90 -2.47
N CYS A 41 -20.59 -22.48 -2.91
CA CYS A 41 -20.18 -21.08 -3.14
C CYS A 41 -19.90 -20.76 -4.60
N TYR A 42 -20.31 -19.56 -5.05
CA TYR A 42 -20.02 -19.01 -6.37
C TYR A 42 -19.20 -17.73 -6.26
N PHE A 43 -18.27 -17.54 -7.20
CA PHE A 43 -17.38 -16.39 -7.26
C PHE A 43 -17.57 -15.64 -8.58
N ARG A 44 -17.64 -14.31 -8.50
CA ARG A 44 -17.56 -13.46 -9.69
C ARG A 44 -16.57 -12.33 -9.51
N LYS A 45 -15.70 -12.16 -10.50
CA LYS A 45 -14.83 -11.01 -10.63
C LYS A 45 -15.68 -9.75 -10.79
N VAL A 46 -15.54 -8.81 -9.87
CA VAL A 46 -16.21 -7.51 -9.92
C VAL A 46 -15.24 -6.49 -10.48
N THR A 47 -15.70 -5.76 -11.47
CA THR A 47 -15.03 -4.58 -12.00
C THR A 47 -15.90 -3.37 -11.71
N ASP A 48 -15.28 -2.22 -11.47
CA ASP A 48 -16.01 -0.96 -11.35
C ASP A 48 -16.56 -0.51 -12.71
N SER A 49 -17.27 0.62 -12.71
CA SER A 49 -17.86 1.22 -13.92
C SER A 49 -16.83 1.68 -14.96
N SER A 50 -15.55 1.74 -14.60
CA SER A 50 -14.43 2.04 -15.50
C SER A 50 -13.76 0.77 -16.08
N GLY A 51 -14.24 -0.42 -15.70
CA GLY A 51 -13.65 -1.70 -16.09
C GLY A 51 -12.42 -2.10 -15.27
N CYS A 52 -12.06 -1.33 -14.24
CA CYS A 52 -10.94 -1.65 -13.35
C CYS A 52 -11.36 -2.73 -12.34
N TYR A 53 -10.43 -3.63 -12.01
CA TYR A 53 -10.68 -4.72 -11.08
C TYR A 53 -10.94 -4.18 -9.66
N ALA A 54 -12.12 -4.50 -9.11
CA ALA A 54 -12.60 -4.00 -7.82
C ALA A 54 -12.62 -5.09 -6.72
N GLY A 55 -12.56 -6.38 -7.10
CA GLY A 55 -12.55 -7.50 -6.16
C GLY A 55 -13.32 -8.72 -6.67
N PHE A 56 -13.73 -9.60 -5.75
CA PHE A 56 -14.61 -10.73 -6.02
C PHE A 56 -15.88 -10.62 -5.16
N ALA A 57 -17.03 -10.91 -5.76
CA ALA A 57 -18.27 -11.17 -5.04
C ALA A 57 -18.40 -12.67 -4.81
N ILE A 58 -18.83 -13.05 -3.60
CA ILE A 58 -19.04 -14.44 -3.17
C ILE A 58 -20.51 -14.58 -2.75
N TRP A 59 -21.16 -15.67 -3.11
CA TRP A 59 -22.47 -16.02 -2.57
C TRP A 59 -22.63 -17.53 -2.46
N THR A 60 -23.39 -17.97 -1.45
CA THR A 60 -23.82 -19.37 -1.29
C THR A 60 -25.25 -19.56 -1.79
N LEU A 61 -25.57 -20.76 -2.28
CA LEU A 61 -26.95 -21.20 -2.40
C LEU A 61 -27.33 -21.88 -1.09
N ASP A 62 -28.30 -21.34 -0.36
CA ASP A 62 -28.93 -22.04 0.74
C ASP A 62 -29.73 -23.24 0.17
N PRO A 63 -29.36 -24.50 0.48
CA PRO A 63 -30.06 -25.67 -0.03
C PRO A 63 -31.51 -25.78 0.46
N SER A 64 -31.92 -24.98 1.46
CA SER A 64 -33.23 -25.03 2.10
C SER A 64 -34.24 -23.98 1.61
N SER A 65 -33.80 -23.01 0.80
CA SER A 65 -34.67 -21.91 0.33
C SER A 65 -35.62 -22.35 -0.80
N THR A 66 -36.89 -22.54 -0.46
CA THR A 66 -37.99 -22.89 -1.39
C THR A 66 -38.97 -21.74 -1.65
N VAL A 67 -38.60 -20.49 -1.37
CA VAL A 67 -39.56 -19.37 -1.42
C VAL A 67 -39.36 -18.49 -2.64
N THR A 68 -40.36 -18.50 -3.51
CA THR A 68 -40.53 -17.58 -4.66
C THR A 68 -41.10 -16.22 -4.24
N GLY A 69 -40.33 -15.15 -4.49
CA GLY A 69 -40.83 -13.84 -4.94
C GLY A 69 -41.23 -12.76 -3.91
N HIS A 70 -40.80 -11.51 -4.14
CA HIS A 70 -41.62 -10.32 -4.51
C HIS A 70 -40.84 -9.00 -4.26
N LYS A 71 -41.09 -7.98 -5.10
CA LYS A 71 -40.53 -6.61 -5.01
C LYS A 71 -41.35 -5.73 -4.05
N ILE A 72 -40.71 -4.98 -3.15
CA ILE A 72 -41.34 -3.85 -2.42
C ILE A 72 -40.37 -2.65 -2.33
N LYS A 73 -40.92 -1.42 -2.38
CA LYS A 73 -40.26 -0.09 -2.42
C LYS A 73 -40.00 0.50 -1.01
N SER A 74 -39.10 1.52 -0.96
CA SER A 74 -38.98 2.61 0.08
C SER A 74 -37.99 2.30 1.24
N THR A 75 -37.18 3.17 1.87
CA THR A 75 -36.77 4.60 1.79
C THR A 75 -35.58 4.81 2.77
N GLN A 76 -34.49 5.48 2.34
CA GLN A 76 -33.45 6.18 3.14
C GLN A 76 -32.91 5.54 4.46
N LYS A 77 -31.67 5.00 4.43
CA LYS A 77 -30.58 5.34 5.41
C LYS A 77 -29.19 4.71 5.07
N ARG A 78 -28.17 5.60 5.03
CA ARG A 78 -26.69 5.43 5.07
C ARG A 78 -26.08 4.08 4.66
N ARG A 79 -25.43 4.10 3.49
CA ARG A 79 -24.44 3.13 3.02
C ARG A 79 -23.23 3.08 3.97
N GLU A 80 -23.03 1.96 4.65
CA GLU A 80 -21.73 1.60 5.20
C GLU A 80 -20.94 0.83 4.14
N SER A 81 -19.88 1.46 3.65
CA SER A 81 -18.88 0.82 2.81
C SER A 81 -18.11 -0.21 3.62
N TRP A 82 -18.20 -1.47 3.22
CA TRP A 82 -17.35 -2.56 3.68
C TRP A 82 -15.88 -2.10 3.73
N ASN A 83 -15.31 -1.94 4.92
CA ASN A 83 -13.90 -1.56 5.12
C ASN A 83 -13.13 -2.76 5.66
N PRO A 84 -12.26 -3.41 4.87
CA PRO A 84 -11.52 -4.59 5.28
C PRO A 84 -10.33 -4.19 6.16
N ALA A 85 -10.60 -3.74 7.38
CA ALA A 85 -9.56 -3.47 8.38
C ALA A 85 -9.08 -4.75 9.09
N SER A 86 -9.82 -5.86 8.95
CA SER A 86 -9.54 -7.14 9.61
C SER A 86 -9.18 -8.29 8.65
N LEU A 87 -9.19 -8.05 7.33
CA LEU A 87 -8.76 -9.06 6.37
C LEU A 87 -7.22 -9.08 6.37
N ASP A 88 -6.61 -10.22 6.73
CA ASP A 88 -5.20 -10.43 6.44
C ASP A 88 -5.03 -10.40 4.92
N VAL A 89 -4.57 -9.24 4.43
CA VAL A 89 -4.38 -8.96 3.01
C VAL A 89 -3.47 -10.01 2.37
N ARG A 90 -2.54 -10.62 3.13
CA ARG A 90 -1.66 -11.69 2.63
C ARG A 90 -2.43 -12.99 2.44
N ALA A 91 -3.22 -13.41 3.43
CA ALA A 91 -4.09 -14.58 3.32
C ALA A 91 -5.08 -14.44 2.14
N TRP A 92 -5.57 -13.23 1.88
CA TRP A 92 -6.46 -12.96 0.75
C TRP A 92 -5.76 -13.04 -0.62
N ILE A 93 -4.51 -12.56 -0.73
CA ILE A 93 -3.73 -12.69 -1.96
C ILE A 93 -3.45 -14.16 -2.28
N GLU A 94 -3.14 -14.97 -1.27
CA GLU A 94 -2.89 -16.41 -1.42
C GLU A 94 -4.13 -17.16 -1.90
N VAL A 95 -5.28 -16.93 -1.27
CA VAL A 95 -6.58 -17.50 -1.71
C VAL A 95 -6.92 -17.04 -3.13
N SER A 96 -6.69 -15.77 -3.46
CA SER A 96 -6.95 -15.23 -4.80
C SER A 96 -6.05 -15.82 -5.90
N ASN A 97 -4.83 -16.23 -5.57
CA ASN A 97 -3.92 -16.88 -6.51
C ASN A 97 -4.29 -18.35 -6.71
N LEU A 98 -4.58 -19.08 -5.63
CA LEU A 98 -5.06 -20.47 -5.69
C LEU A 98 -6.34 -20.59 -6.54
N LEU A 99 -7.30 -19.68 -6.34
CA LEU A 99 -8.54 -19.64 -7.15
C LEU A 99 -8.28 -19.35 -8.63
N ARG A 100 -7.23 -18.58 -8.96
CA ARG A 100 -6.85 -18.28 -10.35
C ARG A 100 -6.16 -19.46 -11.03
N GLU A 101 -5.29 -20.17 -10.32
CA GLU A 101 -4.64 -21.37 -10.83
C GLU A 101 -5.64 -22.48 -11.09
N GLU A 102 -6.57 -22.71 -10.16
CA GLU A 102 -7.55 -23.77 -10.29
C GLU A 102 -8.53 -23.50 -11.44
N ARG A 103 -8.92 -22.23 -11.61
CA ARG A 103 -9.66 -21.78 -12.80
C ARG A 103 -8.90 -22.07 -14.09
N GLN A 104 -7.59 -21.85 -14.14
CA GLN A 104 -6.80 -22.08 -15.35
C GLN A 104 -6.63 -23.57 -15.67
N ARG A 105 -6.57 -24.44 -14.64
CA ARG A 105 -6.51 -25.90 -14.81
C ARG A 105 -7.84 -26.48 -15.31
N VAL A 106 -8.97 -26.00 -14.76
CA VAL A 106 -10.32 -26.36 -15.24
C VAL A 106 -10.52 -25.96 -16.71
N LEU A 107 -10.02 -24.77 -17.09
CA LEU A 107 -10.07 -24.30 -18.49
C LEU A 107 -9.20 -25.11 -19.45
N ASN A 108 -8.24 -25.90 -18.95
CA ASN A 108 -7.32 -26.72 -19.74
C ASN A 108 -7.76 -28.21 -19.80
N ASP A 109 -9.03 -28.52 -19.50
CA ASP A 109 -9.62 -29.86 -19.52
C ASP A 109 -8.88 -30.94 -18.70
N GLN A 110 -8.10 -30.51 -17.69
CA GLN A 110 -7.47 -31.43 -16.74
C GLN A 110 -8.49 -31.90 -15.70
N HIS A 111 -9.40 -32.78 -16.12
CA HIS A 111 -10.43 -33.39 -15.27
C HIS A 111 -9.85 -34.53 -14.44
N ASN A 112 -9.00 -34.19 -13.48
CA ASN A 112 -8.80 -35.00 -12.28
C ASN A 112 -8.95 -34.03 -11.11
N ILE A 113 -10.19 -33.96 -10.60
CA ILE A 113 -10.48 -33.40 -9.30
C ILE A 113 -9.68 -34.24 -8.32
N TRP A 114 -8.53 -33.74 -7.91
CA TRP A 114 -8.08 -34.09 -6.59
C TRP A 114 -9.23 -33.61 -5.68
N THR A 115 -9.76 -34.49 -4.83
CA THR A 115 -10.25 -34.02 -3.54
C THR A 115 -9.17 -33.06 -2.97
N VAL A 116 -9.45 -32.27 -1.95
CA VAL A 116 -8.34 -31.91 -1.06
C VAL A 116 -7.86 -33.22 -0.39
N ALA A 117 -7.33 -34.17 -1.16
CA ALA A 117 -6.39 -35.16 -0.75
C ALA A 117 -5.29 -34.31 -0.16
N SER A 118 -5.36 -34.18 1.17
CA SER A 118 -4.27 -33.82 2.05
C SER A 118 -3.14 -33.21 1.25
N HIS A 119 -3.16 -31.88 1.07
CA HIS A 119 -1.93 -31.20 0.68
C HIS A 119 -0.84 -31.85 1.53
N PRO A 120 0.28 -32.34 0.97
CA PRO A 120 1.27 -33.05 1.76
C PRO A 120 1.76 -32.20 2.96
N PHE A 121 1.42 -30.91 2.95
CA PHE A 121 1.68 -29.92 3.99
C PHE A 121 0.47 -29.43 4.81
N ALA A 122 -0.76 -29.90 4.56
CA ALA A 122 -1.96 -29.49 5.31
C ALA A 122 -1.89 -29.87 6.81
N ASN A 123 -1.01 -30.81 7.17
CA ASN A 123 -0.75 -31.24 8.53
C ASN A 123 0.58 -30.73 9.11
N LEU A 124 1.27 -29.78 8.45
CA LEU A 124 2.49 -29.19 9.03
C LEU A 124 2.09 -28.37 10.27
N ASN A 125 2.65 -28.74 11.42
CA ASN A 125 2.42 -28.03 12.68
C ASN A 125 3.24 -26.73 12.72
N ILE A 126 2.83 -25.74 11.92
CA ILE A 126 3.50 -24.43 11.84
C ILE A 126 3.59 -23.76 13.22
N ASP A 127 2.61 -23.99 14.09
CA ASP A 127 2.63 -23.42 15.44
C ASP A 127 3.69 -24.07 16.36
N ALA A 128 3.99 -25.36 16.18
CA ALA A 128 5.12 -25.99 16.86
C ALA A 128 6.43 -25.37 16.39
N LEU A 129 6.62 -25.23 15.07
CA LEU A 129 7.81 -24.59 14.52
C LEU A 129 7.96 -23.15 15.03
N ARG A 130 6.89 -22.37 15.05
CA ARG A 130 6.89 -21.00 15.59
C ARG A 130 7.25 -20.96 17.08
N ARG A 131 6.85 -21.94 17.88
CA ARG A 131 7.28 -22.05 19.29
C ARG A 131 8.79 -22.30 19.39
N GLU A 132 9.33 -23.21 18.59
CA GLU A 132 10.79 -23.46 18.54
C GLU A 132 11.55 -22.19 18.13
N ILE A 133 11.04 -21.46 17.12
CA ILE A 133 11.62 -20.19 16.67
C ILE A 133 11.63 -19.17 17.80
N ARG A 134 10.47 -18.92 18.42
CA ARG A 134 10.36 -17.95 19.53
C ARG A 134 11.24 -18.32 20.71
N ALA A 135 11.42 -19.62 20.97
CA ALA A 135 12.31 -20.14 22.00
C ALA A 135 13.80 -20.04 21.64
N GLY A 136 14.15 -19.76 20.39
CA GLY A 136 15.54 -19.72 19.91
C GLY A 136 16.17 -21.09 19.71
N ASN A 137 15.37 -22.15 19.57
CA ASN A 137 15.86 -23.52 19.42
C ASN A 137 16.19 -23.82 17.94
N LEU A 138 17.37 -23.40 17.49
CA LEU A 138 17.83 -23.64 16.11
C LEU A 138 17.84 -25.14 15.76
N GLN A 139 18.27 -26.01 16.67
CA GLN A 139 18.29 -27.45 16.42
C GLN A 139 16.87 -28.01 16.25
N GLY A 140 15.91 -27.54 17.05
CA GLY A 140 14.49 -27.92 16.92
C GLY A 140 13.90 -27.46 15.58
N VAL A 141 14.25 -26.26 15.13
CA VAL A 141 13.90 -25.76 13.79
C VAL A 141 14.51 -26.66 12.72
N GLN A 142 15.83 -26.92 12.76
CA GLN A 142 16.52 -27.77 11.78
C GLN A 142 15.97 -29.20 11.70
N ASN A 143 15.65 -29.80 12.84
CA ASN A 143 15.05 -31.14 12.89
C ASN A 143 13.66 -31.14 12.22
N THR A 144 12.83 -30.14 12.55
CA THR A 144 11.50 -29.97 11.95
C THR A 144 11.60 -29.83 10.43
N PHE A 145 12.57 -29.04 9.96
CA PHE A 145 12.83 -28.84 8.54
C PHE A 145 13.35 -30.09 7.84
N SER A 146 14.23 -30.83 8.50
CA SER A 146 14.75 -32.10 7.98
C SER A 146 13.60 -33.07 7.73
N GLU A 147 12.68 -33.21 8.68
CA GLU A 147 11.46 -34.04 8.55
C GLU A 147 10.52 -33.55 7.43
N TRP A 148 10.37 -32.24 7.26
CA TRP A 148 9.42 -31.67 6.28
C TRP A 148 9.94 -31.66 4.84
N LEU A 149 11.27 -31.61 4.66
CA LEU A 149 11.92 -31.45 3.36
C LEU A 149 12.58 -32.73 2.82
N GLU A 150 12.46 -33.88 3.52
CA GLU A 150 13.19 -35.15 3.23
C GLU A 150 13.25 -35.52 1.74
N ASP A 151 12.15 -35.37 0.98
CA ASP A 151 12.06 -35.84 -0.40
C ASP A 151 12.22 -34.76 -1.48
N ASN A 152 12.06 -33.47 -1.16
CA ASN A 152 12.16 -32.39 -2.16
C ASN A 152 12.31 -30.99 -1.54
N PRO A 153 13.52 -30.38 -1.61
CA PRO A 153 13.77 -29.01 -1.12
C PRO A 153 12.86 -27.93 -1.73
N SER A 154 12.30 -28.15 -2.93
CA SER A 154 11.35 -27.21 -3.55
C SER A 154 9.97 -27.16 -2.86
N ASN A 155 9.71 -28.02 -1.89
CA ASN A 155 8.48 -28.00 -1.11
C ASN A 155 8.38 -26.79 -0.16
N ILE A 156 9.51 -26.13 0.10
CA ILE A 156 9.59 -24.95 0.96
C ILE A 156 8.66 -23.82 0.51
N SER A 157 8.47 -23.66 -0.81
CA SER A 157 7.59 -22.65 -1.39
C SER A 157 6.11 -23.03 -1.33
N LYS A 158 5.78 -24.25 -0.88
CA LYS A 158 4.40 -24.78 -0.75
C LYS A 158 3.90 -24.73 0.70
N ILE A 159 4.73 -24.30 1.64
CA ILE A 159 4.36 -24.17 3.06
C ILE A 159 3.57 -22.87 3.24
N GLY A 160 2.24 -22.98 3.26
CA GLY A 160 1.36 -21.86 3.60
C GLY A 160 1.66 -21.30 5.00
N ARG A 161 1.42 -19.99 5.21
CA ARG A 161 1.66 -19.27 6.49
C ARG A 161 3.11 -19.18 6.98
N PHE A 162 4.10 -19.60 6.19
CA PHE A 162 5.51 -19.58 6.61
C PHE A 162 6.07 -18.16 6.87
N TYR A 163 5.52 -17.12 6.25
CA TYR A 163 5.88 -15.73 6.53
C TYR A 163 5.78 -15.36 8.02
N LEU A 164 4.94 -16.07 8.79
CA LEU A 164 4.83 -15.91 10.25
C LEU A 164 6.11 -16.34 10.98
N CYS A 165 6.84 -17.33 10.47
CA CYS A 165 8.10 -17.81 11.05
C CYS A 165 9.22 -16.78 10.91
N ILE A 166 9.33 -16.14 9.74
CA ILE A 166 10.27 -15.02 9.54
C ILE A 166 9.89 -13.85 10.46
N GLY A 167 8.60 -13.52 10.54
CA GLY A 167 8.08 -12.51 11.47
C GLY A 167 8.46 -12.80 12.93
N ASP A 168 8.19 -14.01 13.42
CA ASP A 168 8.54 -14.45 14.78
C ASP A 168 10.05 -14.37 15.03
N ALA A 169 10.88 -14.76 14.05
CA ALA A 169 12.33 -14.69 14.16
C ALA A 169 12.80 -13.23 14.33
N ILE A 170 12.23 -12.27 13.59
CA ILE A 170 12.54 -10.84 13.74
C ILE A 170 12.02 -10.30 15.08
N GLU A 171 10.78 -10.66 15.46
CA GLU A 171 10.16 -10.17 16.69
C GLU A 171 10.93 -10.60 17.94
N CYS A 172 11.41 -11.84 17.94
CA CYS A 172 12.21 -12.43 19.00
C CYS A 172 13.73 -12.24 18.83
N SER A 173 14.19 -11.51 17.79
CA SER A 173 15.62 -11.26 17.53
C SER A 173 16.45 -12.54 17.38
N GLN A 174 15.88 -13.54 16.73
CA GLN A 174 16.46 -14.87 16.51
C GLN A 174 17.27 -14.90 15.21
N HIS A 175 18.39 -14.19 15.21
CA HIS A 175 19.20 -13.93 14.01
C HIS A 175 19.78 -15.19 13.36
N GLU A 176 20.19 -16.18 14.16
CA GLU A 176 20.73 -17.45 13.65
C GLU A 176 19.65 -18.25 12.93
N ILE A 177 18.46 -18.31 13.52
CA ILE A 177 17.29 -18.92 12.90
C ILE A 177 16.89 -18.15 11.65
N LEU A 178 16.83 -16.81 11.69
CA LEU A 178 16.54 -16.01 10.49
C LEU A 178 17.54 -16.28 9.36
N THR A 179 18.83 -16.39 9.69
CA THR A 179 19.88 -16.72 8.71
C THR A 179 19.66 -18.10 8.12
N TYR A 180 19.40 -19.11 8.96
CA TYR A 180 19.09 -20.47 8.53
C TYR A 180 17.86 -20.50 7.61
N LEU A 181 16.77 -19.85 8.01
CA LEU A 181 15.57 -19.77 7.20
C LEU A 181 15.88 -19.17 5.83
N LEU A 182 16.61 -18.07 5.73
CA LEU A 182 16.91 -17.51 4.40
C LEU A 182 17.88 -18.38 3.58
N SER A 183 18.81 -19.12 4.22
CA SER A 183 19.72 -20.01 3.49
C SER A 183 19.04 -21.23 2.88
N GLU A 184 17.91 -21.67 3.44
CA GLU A 184 17.10 -22.75 2.87
C GLU A 184 16.33 -22.33 1.60
N GLY A 185 16.49 -21.09 1.13
CA GLY A 185 15.91 -20.59 -0.12
C GLY A 185 14.53 -19.97 0.03
N PHE A 186 14.15 -19.58 1.26
CA PHE A 186 12.90 -18.86 1.48
C PHE A 186 12.92 -17.48 0.81
N PRO A 187 11.82 -17.08 0.17
CA PRO A 187 11.76 -15.81 -0.53
C PRO A 187 11.81 -14.64 0.45
N LEU A 188 12.60 -13.62 0.09
CA LEU A 188 12.56 -12.33 0.76
C LEU A 188 11.24 -11.62 0.50
N ASP A 189 10.53 -11.27 1.57
CA ASP A 189 9.32 -10.44 1.51
C ASP A 189 9.61 -9.02 2.02
N MET A 190 9.18 -8.02 1.24
CA MET A 190 9.28 -6.60 1.58
C MET A 190 8.57 -6.28 2.91
N PHE A 191 7.51 -7.02 3.27
CA PHE A 191 6.84 -6.78 4.54
C PHE A 191 7.69 -7.15 5.76
N ASP A 192 8.48 -8.23 5.68
CA ASP A 192 9.29 -8.70 6.80
C ASP A 192 10.50 -7.78 6.99
N ILE A 193 11.09 -7.31 5.89
CA ILE A 193 12.14 -6.30 5.92
C ILE A 193 11.59 -4.96 6.45
N SER A 194 10.34 -4.62 6.10
CA SER A 194 9.66 -3.45 6.66
C SER A 194 9.38 -3.60 8.17
N LEU A 195 9.09 -4.82 8.65
CA LEU A 195 8.95 -5.11 10.07
C LEU A 195 10.29 -4.90 10.80
N ALA A 196 11.38 -5.47 10.28
CA ALA A 196 12.73 -5.26 10.84
C ALA A 196 13.11 -3.77 10.86
N THR A 197 12.77 -3.02 9.80
CA THR A 197 12.97 -1.56 9.72
C THR A 197 12.22 -0.83 10.82
N ARG A 198 10.91 -1.09 11.01
CA ARG A 198 10.11 -0.46 12.07
C ARG A 198 10.62 -0.80 13.48
N ARG A 199 11.12 -2.03 13.66
CA ARG A 199 11.73 -2.51 14.91
C ARG A 199 13.16 -2.03 15.11
N LYS A 200 13.76 -1.37 14.11
CA LYS A 200 15.16 -0.92 14.11
C LYS A 200 16.15 -2.08 14.33
N GLU A 201 15.75 -3.28 13.90
CA GLU A 201 16.50 -4.53 14.04
C GLU A 201 17.58 -4.56 12.96
N ARG A 202 18.73 -3.94 13.24
CA ARG A 202 19.83 -3.79 12.27
C ARG A 202 20.41 -5.13 11.87
N ARG A 203 20.46 -6.11 12.76
CA ARG A 203 21.12 -7.40 12.49
C ARG A 203 20.29 -8.24 11.52
N ALA A 204 18.98 -8.24 11.62
CA ALA A 204 18.06 -8.77 10.61
C ALA A 204 18.20 -8.02 9.28
N LEU A 205 18.31 -6.69 9.29
CA LEU A 205 18.54 -5.93 8.07
C LEU A 205 19.88 -6.31 7.38
N GLU A 206 20.96 -6.50 8.15
CA GLU A 206 22.23 -7.04 7.63
C GLU A 206 22.04 -8.43 7.00
N ILE A 207 21.29 -9.30 7.69
CA ILE A 207 20.98 -10.65 7.20
C ILE A 207 20.20 -10.59 5.89
N PHE A 208 19.21 -9.70 5.78
CA PHE A 208 18.45 -9.53 4.54
C PHE A 208 19.33 -9.02 3.39
N ILE A 209 20.24 -8.07 3.64
CA ILE A 209 21.21 -7.60 2.63
C ILE A 209 22.10 -8.76 2.18
N ALA A 210 22.61 -9.57 3.12
CA ALA A 210 23.45 -10.73 2.81
C ALA A 210 22.72 -11.79 1.97
N HIS A 211 21.39 -11.87 2.06
CA HIS A 211 20.54 -12.77 1.28
C HIS A 211 19.91 -12.10 0.04
N GLY A 212 20.44 -10.96 -0.40
CA GLY A 212 20.09 -10.35 -1.69
C GLY A 212 18.95 -9.33 -1.65
N TRP A 213 18.58 -8.80 -0.47
CA TRP A 213 17.66 -7.67 -0.42
C TRP A 213 18.25 -6.44 -1.12
N ASN A 214 17.58 -6.00 -2.18
CA ASN A 214 17.87 -4.72 -2.82
C ASN A 214 17.31 -3.56 -1.99
N ILE A 215 18.18 -2.88 -1.25
CA ILE A 215 17.87 -1.74 -0.37
C ILE A 215 17.20 -0.55 -1.10
N ASN A 216 17.41 -0.45 -2.41
CA ASN A 216 16.87 0.62 -3.28
C ASN A 216 15.61 0.21 -4.04
N LYS A 217 15.10 -1.00 -3.83
CA LYS A 217 13.84 -1.43 -4.44
C LYS A 217 12.66 -0.71 -3.77
N PRO A 218 11.75 -0.08 -4.53
CA PRO A 218 10.51 0.46 -3.99
C PRO A 218 9.70 -0.59 -3.23
N ARG A 219 8.98 -0.18 -2.19
CA ARG A 219 8.12 -1.12 -1.44
C ARG A 219 6.90 -1.50 -2.26
N THR A 220 6.34 -0.51 -2.96
CA THR A 220 5.24 -0.64 -3.92
C THR A 220 5.49 0.38 -5.03
N ASN A 221 4.68 0.33 -6.08
CA ASN A 221 4.66 1.37 -7.12
C ASN A 221 4.46 2.79 -6.57
N ARG A 222 3.80 2.95 -5.42
CA ARG A 222 3.51 4.26 -4.82
C ARG A 222 4.31 4.55 -3.55
N ASP A 223 5.13 3.60 -3.13
CA ASP A 223 5.90 3.68 -1.90
C ASP A 223 7.39 3.59 -2.21
N PRO A 224 8.18 4.64 -1.92
CA PRO A 224 9.61 4.62 -2.15
C PRO A 224 10.32 3.55 -1.31
N PRO A 225 11.61 3.29 -1.59
CA PRO A 225 12.41 2.32 -0.83
C PRO A 225 12.38 2.53 0.68
N LEU A 226 12.73 1.49 1.44
CA LEU A 226 12.56 1.42 2.89
C LEU A 226 13.29 2.49 3.69
N LEU A 227 14.29 3.17 3.11
CA LEU A 227 14.87 4.38 3.68
C LEU A 227 13.77 5.40 4.06
N SER A 228 12.68 5.49 3.29
CA SER A 228 11.53 6.34 3.58
C SER A 228 10.82 6.06 4.92
N GLN A 229 10.90 4.83 5.45
CA GLN A 229 10.41 4.49 6.78
C GLN A 229 11.43 4.82 7.88
N ALA A 230 12.72 4.83 7.55
CA ALA A 230 13.81 5.10 8.47
C ALA A 230 14.04 6.60 8.74
N ILE A 231 13.62 7.51 7.84
CA ILE A 231 13.89 8.96 7.90
C ILE A 231 13.48 9.68 9.21
N LYS A 232 12.62 9.10 10.04
CA LYS A 232 12.25 9.69 11.34
C LYS A 232 13.29 9.41 12.43
N ASP A 233 14.13 8.40 12.25
CA ASP A 233 15.23 8.06 13.15
C ASP A 233 16.56 8.32 12.43
N GLU A 234 17.26 9.38 12.83
CA GLU A 234 18.52 9.79 12.20
C GLU A 234 19.58 8.67 12.20
N LYS A 235 19.64 7.86 13.27
CA LYS A 235 20.63 6.77 13.37
C LYS A 235 20.27 5.61 12.44
N LEU A 236 18.99 5.31 12.28
CA LEU A 236 18.56 4.28 11.32
C LEU A 236 18.70 4.79 9.88
N ALA A 237 18.34 6.04 9.61
CA ALA A 237 18.56 6.67 8.30
C ALA A 237 20.04 6.67 7.93
N SER A 238 20.95 7.02 8.86
CA SER A 238 22.39 6.89 8.64
C SER A 238 22.78 5.48 8.28
N TRP A 239 22.32 4.47 9.05
CA TRP A 239 22.62 3.07 8.76
C TRP A 239 22.18 2.68 7.35
N PHE A 240 20.97 3.04 6.91
CA PHE A 240 20.52 2.76 5.54
C PHE A 240 21.45 3.40 4.49
N LEU A 241 21.84 4.66 4.69
CA LEU A 241 22.72 5.39 3.78
C LEU A 241 24.15 4.83 3.79
N ASP A 242 24.65 4.39 4.94
CA ASP A 242 25.95 3.71 5.09
C ASP A 242 25.97 2.37 4.32
N HIS A 243 24.80 1.75 4.09
CA HIS A 243 24.61 0.50 3.34
C HIS A 243 24.14 0.73 1.89
N GLY A 244 24.34 1.94 1.35
CA GLY A 244 24.09 2.24 -0.06
C GLY A 244 22.63 2.51 -0.43
N ALA A 245 21.77 2.80 0.55
CA ALA A 245 20.45 3.35 0.24
C ALA A 245 20.59 4.71 -0.48
N ASP A 246 19.92 4.86 -1.60
CA ASP A 246 19.88 6.09 -2.38
C ASP A 246 18.67 6.94 -1.94
N PRO A 247 18.89 8.15 -1.38
CA PRO A 247 17.80 9.06 -1.02
C PRO A 247 16.94 9.51 -2.21
N ASN A 248 17.43 9.34 -3.44
CA ASN A 248 16.75 9.70 -4.69
C ASN A 248 16.07 8.51 -5.38
N ALA A 249 16.21 7.28 -4.86
CA ALA A 249 15.59 6.11 -5.48
C ALA A 249 14.07 6.26 -5.50
N GLU A 250 13.50 6.21 -6.70
CA GLU A 250 12.09 6.55 -6.94
C GLU A 250 11.20 5.31 -7.03
N CYS A 251 9.97 5.42 -6.53
CA CYS A 251 8.87 4.63 -7.04
C CYS A 251 8.20 5.38 -8.22
N ASP A 252 7.02 4.94 -8.67
CA ASP A 252 6.29 5.64 -9.72
C ASP A 252 6.11 7.12 -9.33
N PHE A 253 6.04 7.98 -10.36
CA PHE A 253 5.78 9.41 -10.22
C PHE A 253 6.90 10.26 -9.59
N ASP A 254 8.16 9.82 -9.64
CA ASP A 254 9.30 10.54 -9.04
C ASP A 254 9.13 10.72 -7.52
N PHE A 255 8.54 9.75 -6.83
CA PHE A 255 8.36 9.85 -5.37
C PHE A 255 9.46 9.06 -4.66
N THR A 256 10.22 9.74 -3.81
CA THR A 256 11.51 9.26 -3.27
C THR A 256 11.55 9.28 -1.73
N PRO A 257 12.51 8.61 -1.07
CA PRO A 257 12.73 8.77 0.36
C PRO A 257 12.93 10.23 0.77
N LEU A 258 13.65 11.02 -0.05
CA LEU A 258 13.84 12.45 0.19
C LEU A 258 12.52 13.24 0.08
N SER A 259 11.59 12.83 -0.78
CA SER A 259 10.24 13.42 -0.88
C SER A 259 9.45 13.23 0.43
N VAL A 260 9.48 12.02 0.99
CA VAL A 260 8.86 11.71 2.30
C VAL A 260 9.52 12.51 3.42
N ALA A 261 10.83 12.67 3.35
CA ALA A 261 11.59 13.45 4.33
C ALA A 261 11.16 14.92 4.39
N MET A 262 10.86 15.54 3.24
CA MET A 262 10.37 16.93 3.19
C MET A 262 9.13 17.14 4.05
N VAL A 263 8.22 16.17 4.09
CA VAL A 263 6.96 16.28 4.83
C VAL A 263 7.17 16.09 6.33
N SER A 264 8.03 15.15 6.75
CA SER A 264 7.99 14.63 8.13
C SER A 264 9.33 14.38 8.83
N ALA A 265 10.47 14.37 8.12
CA ALA A 265 11.77 14.17 8.76
C ALA A 265 12.25 15.43 9.49
N SER A 266 13.17 15.28 10.43
CA SER A 266 13.86 16.42 11.04
C SER A 266 14.77 17.11 10.01
N PHE A 267 15.05 18.41 10.22
CA PHE A 267 16.03 19.12 9.38
C PHE A 267 17.42 18.47 9.41
N ALA A 268 17.80 17.83 10.53
CA ALA A 268 19.07 17.10 10.66
C ALA A 268 19.08 15.86 9.75
N THR A 269 18.04 15.02 9.77
CA THR A 269 17.95 13.87 8.86
C THR A 269 17.89 14.32 7.40
N ILE A 270 17.20 15.42 7.09
CA ILE A 270 17.18 15.97 5.72
C ILE A 270 18.60 16.35 5.28
N LYS A 271 19.35 17.06 6.12
CA LYS A 271 20.76 17.39 5.84
C LYS A 271 21.59 16.13 5.62
N LEU A 272 21.45 15.13 6.49
CA LEU A 272 22.11 13.84 6.33
C LEU A 272 21.80 13.20 4.96
N LEU A 273 20.54 13.20 4.50
CA LEU A 273 20.19 12.67 3.18
C LEU A 273 20.90 13.44 2.05
N PHE A 274 20.98 14.77 2.13
CA PHE A 274 21.73 15.59 1.16
C PHE A 274 23.24 15.34 1.21
N ASP A 275 23.81 15.18 2.41
CA ASP A 275 25.23 14.89 2.61
C ASP A 275 25.60 13.51 2.06
N ARG A 276 24.61 12.62 1.89
CA ARG A 276 24.74 11.27 1.34
C ARG A 276 24.13 11.13 -0.07
N GLY A 277 24.23 12.19 -0.87
CA GLY A 277 23.89 12.15 -2.31
C GLY A 277 22.47 12.57 -2.66
N GLY A 278 21.66 13.00 -1.69
CA GLY A 278 20.34 13.57 -1.94
C GLY A 278 20.39 14.79 -2.87
N SER A 279 19.43 14.89 -3.79
CA SER A 279 19.41 15.90 -4.84
C SER A 279 18.04 16.53 -4.98
N VAL A 280 18.02 17.84 -5.20
CA VAL A 280 16.78 18.60 -5.45
C VAL A 280 16.17 18.31 -6.83
N LYS A 281 16.88 17.59 -7.70
CA LYS A 281 16.42 17.26 -9.06
C LYS A 281 15.42 16.11 -9.09
N HIS A 282 15.30 15.36 -8.00
CA HIS A 282 14.38 14.23 -7.83
C HIS A 282 13.35 14.55 -6.77
N GLY A 283 12.24 13.83 -6.76
CA GLY A 283 11.30 13.90 -5.65
C GLY A 283 10.41 15.13 -5.63
N GLN A 284 10.51 16.04 -6.60
CA GLN A 284 9.71 17.28 -6.69
C GLN A 284 9.59 18.03 -5.33
N LEU A 285 10.72 18.15 -4.62
CA LEU A 285 10.78 18.48 -3.19
C LEU A 285 10.00 19.74 -2.78
N LEU A 286 9.95 20.77 -3.62
CA LEU A 286 9.18 21.99 -3.35
C LEU A 286 7.69 21.73 -3.11
N HIS A 287 7.09 20.78 -3.85
CA HIS A 287 5.70 20.39 -3.65
C HIS A 287 5.53 19.75 -2.27
N TYR A 288 6.36 18.76 -1.93
CA TYR A 288 6.20 18.05 -0.66
C TYR A 288 6.53 18.90 0.57
N VAL A 289 7.45 19.89 0.46
CA VAL A 289 7.64 20.88 1.54
C VAL A 289 6.37 21.71 1.76
N ALA A 290 5.55 21.96 0.72
CA ALA A 290 4.28 22.70 0.87
C ALA A 290 3.29 22.04 1.84
N ARG A 291 3.43 20.72 2.07
CA ARG A 291 2.61 19.90 2.97
C ARG A 291 3.19 19.79 4.39
N ARG A 292 4.38 20.35 4.63
CA ARG A 292 5.08 20.21 5.91
C ARG A 292 4.42 21.09 6.98
N SER A 293 4.18 20.52 8.16
CA SER A 293 3.62 21.22 9.33
C SER A 293 4.66 21.68 10.38
N GLY A 294 5.93 21.29 10.23
CA GLY A 294 6.99 21.67 11.17
C GLY A 294 7.34 23.17 11.15
N PRO A 295 7.82 23.75 12.27
CA PRO A 295 8.20 25.17 12.34
C PRO A 295 9.46 25.50 11.53
N ASP A 296 10.22 24.49 11.11
CA ASP A 296 11.41 24.59 10.29
C ASP A 296 11.11 24.69 8.78
N ARG A 297 9.83 24.72 8.36
CA ARG A 297 9.45 24.66 6.95
C ARG A 297 9.98 25.81 6.09
N ILE A 298 10.03 27.04 6.62
CA ILE A 298 10.62 28.19 5.90
C ILE A 298 12.14 28.02 5.76
N LYS A 299 12.82 27.61 6.84
CA LYS A 299 14.24 27.28 6.82
C LYS A 299 14.55 26.16 5.82
N LEU A 300 13.66 25.17 5.71
CA LEU A 300 13.78 24.08 4.75
C LEU A 300 13.56 24.57 3.30
N LEU A 301 12.56 25.43 3.06
CA LEU A 301 12.36 26.07 1.75
C LEU A 301 13.59 26.85 1.31
N ASP A 302 14.12 27.72 2.17
CA ASP A 302 15.37 28.45 1.90
C ASP A 302 16.50 27.50 1.53
N PHE A 303 16.66 26.41 2.30
CA PHE A 303 17.70 25.42 2.07
C PHE A 303 17.58 24.74 0.69
N ILE A 304 16.40 24.22 0.32
CA ILE A 304 16.25 23.53 -0.97
C ILE A 304 16.28 24.49 -2.16
N LEU A 305 15.77 25.72 -2.02
CA LEU A 305 15.87 26.74 -3.06
C LEU A 305 17.31 27.21 -3.26
N SER A 306 18.09 27.36 -2.17
CA SER A 306 19.53 27.68 -2.27
C SER A 306 20.34 26.62 -3.01
N LYS A 307 19.85 25.36 -3.00
CA LYS A 307 20.42 24.24 -3.78
C LYS A 307 19.89 24.17 -5.22
N GLY A 308 19.04 25.11 -5.64
CA GLY A 308 18.49 25.18 -7.00
C GLY A 308 17.31 24.26 -7.25
N ALA A 309 16.44 24.04 -6.25
CA ALA A 309 15.24 23.22 -6.45
C ALA A 309 14.37 23.75 -7.61
N PRO A 310 14.08 22.92 -8.63
CA PRO A 310 13.33 23.35 -9.79
C PRO A 310 11.81 23.33 -9.53
N GLY A 311 11.05 23.93 -10.44
CA GLY A 311 9.60 23.70 -10.51
C GLY A 311 8.74 24.60 -9.63
N MET A 312 9.19 25.82 -9.31
CA MET A 312 8.40 26.82 -8.59
C MET A 312 7.01 27.07 -9.20
N ASN A 313 6.94 27.09 -10.55
CA ASN A 313 5.74 27.36 -11.34
C ASN A 313 5.37 26.17 -12.25
N ARG A 314 5.81 24.97 -11.89
CA ARG A 314 5.51 23.74 -12.64
C ARG A 314 4.48 22.94 -11.86
N LEU A 315 3.53 22.33 -12.55
CA LEU A 315 2.59 21.41 -11.92
C LEU A 315 3.30 20.10 -11.52
N LEU A 316 2.82 19.48 -10.44
CA LEU A 316 3.29 18.15 -10.03
C LEU A 316 3.20 17.16 -11.21
N HIS A 317 4.27 16.39 -11.42
CA HIS A 317 4.51 15.43 -12.50
C HIS A 317 4.56 16.00 -13.92
N GLN A 318 4.41 17.31 -14.14
CA GLN A 318 4.36 17.90 -15.49
C GLN A 318 5.63 17.66 -16.33
N HIS A 319 6.77 17.39 -15.69
CA HIS A 319 8.02 17.04 -16.36
C HIS A 319 8.05 15.57 -16.87
N ARG A 320 7.03 14.77 -16.53
CA ARG A 320 6.79 13.38 -16.96
C ARG A 320 5.41 13.28 -17.58
N PRO A 321 5.26 13.48 -18.90
CA PRO A 321 3.94 13.58 -19.54
C PRO A 321 3.01 12.38 -19.29
N ALA A 322 3.53 11.15 -19.28
CA ALA A 322 2.73 9.95 -19.01
C ALA A 322 2.12 9.98 -17.59
N ASP A 323 2.93 10.31 -16.59
CA ASP A 323 2.53 10.45 -15.19
C ASP A 323 1.47 11.55 -15.03
N TYR A 324 1.76 12.73 -15.60
CA TYR A 324 0.85 13.87 -15.57
C TYR A 324 -0.53 13.54 -16.16
N LEU A 325 -0.57 12.84 -17.29
CA LEU A 325 -1.82 12.41 -17.93
C LEU A 325 -2.56 11.37 -17.07
N SER A 326 -1.84 10.38 -16.54
CA SER A 326 -2.45 9.33 -15.71
C SER A 326 -3.03 9.86 -14.40
N LEU A 327 -2.48 10.95 -13.85
CA LEU A 327 -2.90 11.56 -12.60
C LEU A 327 -3.64 12.89 -12.77
N GLY A 328 -4.04 13.27 -13.99
CA GLY A 328 -4.68 14.56 -14.24
C GLY A 328 -5.98 14.78 -13.44
N TYR A 329 -6.68 13.71 -13.10
CA TYR A 329 -7.89 13.75 -12.28
C TYR A 329 -7.62 14.10 -10.79
N ALA A 330 -6.35 14.08 -10.34
CA ALA A 330 -5.98 14.26 -8.95
C ALA A 330 -5.80 15.73 -8.52
N GLY A 331 -5.96 16.70 -9.44
CA GLY A 331 -5.74 18.12 -9.15
C GLY A 331 -4.27 18.46 -8.93
N LEU A 332 -3.40 17.99 -9.83
CA LEU A 332 -1.96 18.27 -9.83
C LEU A 332 -1.75 19.79 -9.91
N SER A 333 -1.13 20.37 -8.88
CA SER A 333 -0.96 21.80 -8.71
C SER A 333 0.52 22.19 -8.64
N THR A 334 0.81 23.49 -8.69
CA THR A 334 2.13 24.03 -8.35
C THR A 334 2.40 23.91 -6.85
N PRO A 335 3.64 24.14 -6.36
CA PRO A 335 3.91 24.24 -4.92
C PRO A 335 3.02 25.27 -4.22
N LEU A 336 2.71 26.39 -4.88
CA LEU A 336 1.78 27.40 -4.35
C LEU A 336 0.34 26.88 -4.29
N GLY A 337 -0.14 26.21 -5.33
CA GLY A 337 -1.47 25.59 -5.31
C GLY A 337 -1.59 24.48 -4.26
N MET A 338 -0.51 23.74 -4.00
CA MET A 338 -0.47 22.77 -2.90
C MET A 338 -0.49 23.47 -1.54
N ALA A 339 0.27 24.54 -1.34
CA ALA A 339 0.18 25.34 -0.12
C ALA A 339 -1.23 25.92 0.10
N ALA A 340 -1.90 26.30 -0.99
CA ALA A 340 -3.27 26.80 -0.96
C ALA A 340 -4.30 25.73 -0.58
N ARG A 341 -4.11 24.49 -1.02
CA ARG A 341 -4.91 23.34 -0.58
C ARG A 341 -4.67 22.98 0.89
N GLU A 342 -3.41 22.96 1.32
CA GLU A 342 -3.02 22.52 2.67
C GLU A 342 -3.16 23.64 3.72
N GLY A 343 -3.48 24.87 3.31
CA GLY A 343 -3.64 26.01 4.22
C GLY A 343 -2.33 26.52 4.82
N THR A 344 -1.18 26.25 4.19
CA THR A 344 0.13 26.60 4.74
C THR A 344 0.52 28.05 4.42
N LEU A 345 -0.05 28.99 5.19
CA LEU A 345 0.04 30.44 4.97
C LEU A 345 1.46 30.98 4.86
N ASP A 346 2.36 30.52 5.72
CA ASP A 346 3.76 30.92 5.75
C ASP A 346 4.50 30.47 4.49
N ILE A 347 4.30 29.24 4.05
CA ILE A 347 4.84 28.69 2.80
C ILE A 347 4.26 29.44 1.60
N ALA A 348 2.95 29.63 1.52
CA ALA A 348 2.31 30.35 0.42
C ALA A 348 2.88 31.78 0.29
N ARG A 349 2.97 32.51 1.41
CA ARG A 349 3.53 33.87 1.45
C ARG A 349 4.99 33.89 1.02
N TYR A 350 5.76 32.91 1.48
CA TYR A 350 7.16 32.78 1.11
C TYR A 350 7.33 32.51 -0.39
N LEU A 351 6.57 31.57 -0.95
CA LEU A 351 6.61 31.23 -2.37
C LEU A 351 6.22 32.42 -3.26
N LEU A 352 5.15 33.13 -2.92
CA LEU A 352 4.72 34.35 -3.63
C LEU A 352 5.81 35.43 -3.64
N LYS A 353 6.44 35.70 -2.48
CA LYS A 353 7.57 36.62 -2.38
C LYS A 353 8.79 36.20 -3.20
N ARG A 354 8.92 34.91 -3.52
CA ARG A 354 9.99 34.36 -4.37
C ARG A 354 9.61 34.27 -5.85
N GLY A 355 8.43 34.75 -6.24
CA GLY A 355 7.99 34.79 -7.64
C GLY A 355 7.14 33.59 -8.08
N ALA A 356 6.52 32.88 -7.14
CA ALA A 356 5.50 31.89 -7.50
C ALA A 356 4.30 32.58 -8.15
N ASP A 357 3.83 32.04 -9.27
CA ASP A 357 2.76 32.59 -10.09
C ASP A 357 1.39 32.09 -9.58
N PRO A 358 0.54 32.98 -9.03
CA PRO A 358 -0.78 32.61 -8.54
C PRO A 358 -1.82 32.40 -9.64
N THR A 359 -1.47 32.57 -10.92
CA THR A 359 -2.39 32.45 -12.06
C THR A 359 -2.36 31.06 -12.73
N ILE A 360 -1.48 30.17 -12.28
CA ILE A 360 -1.31 28.83 -12.86
C ILE A 360 -2.40 27.90 -12.34
N LYS A 361 -3.27 27.47 -13.25
CA LYS A 361 -4.33 26.50 -12.98
C LYS A 361 -3.77 25.10 -12.74
N ASN A 362 -4.35 24.38 -11.78
CA ASN A 362 -4.07 22.96 -11.57
C ASN A 362 -4.65 22.10 -12.72
N SER A 363 -4.40 20.79 -12.70
CA SER A 363 -4.86 19.87 -13.74
C SER A 363 -6.38 19.74 -13.86
N LEU A 364 -7.15 20.22 -12.88
CA LEU A 364 -8.62 20.29 -12.90
C LEU A 364 -9.14 21.66 -13.37
N GLY A 365 -8.25 22.59 -13.69
CA GLY A 365 -8.60 23.93 -14.17
C GLY A 365 -8.79 24.99 -13.09
N TYR A 366 -8.56 24.66 -11.81
CA TYR A 366 -8.71 25.61 -10.71
C TYR A 366 -7.44 26.42 -10.47
N LEU A 367 -7.60 27.72 -10.21
CA LEU A 367 -6.54 28.59 -9.70
C LEU A 367 -6.16 28.21 -8.25
N PRO A 368 -4.97 28.60 -7.78
CA PRO A 368 -4.60 28.49 -6.37
C PRO A 368 -5.61 29.14 -5.42
N ILE A 369 -6.18 30.30 -5.79
CA ILE A 369 -7.18 30.99 -4.96
C ILE A 369 -8.49 30.21 -4.87
N GLU A 370 -8.98 29.66 -5.98
CA GLU A 370 -10.17 28.81 -6.04
C GLU A 370 -9.94 27.49 -5.28
N THR A 371 -8.71 26.97 -5.32
CA THR A 371 -8.33 25.81 -4.51
C THR A 371 -8.40 26.16 -3.01
N ALA A 372 -7.88 27.32 -2.59
CA ALA A 372 -8.00 27.77 -1.20
C ALA A 372 -9.45 27.98 -0.77
N GLU A 373 -10.29 28.56 -1.63
CA GLU A 373 -11.74 28.71 -1.40
C GLU A 373 -12.41 27.34 -1.19
N TYR A 374 -12.16 26.38 -2.09
CA TYR A 374 -12.74 25.03 -1.99
C TYR A 374 -12.37 24.30 -0.70
N TYR A 375 -11.15 24.50 -0.20
CA TYR A 375 -10.66 23.90 1.05
C TYR A 375 -10.90 24.78 2.30
N ASN A 376 -11.62 25.90 2.18
CA ASN A 376 -11.91 26.86 3.26
C ASN A 376 -10.67 27.48 3.93
N ASN A 377 -9.59 27.69 3.17
CA ASN A 377 -8.36 28.31 3.65
C ASN A 377 -8.40 29.84 3.47
N HIS A 378 -9.28 30.51 4.23
CA HIS A 378 -9.57 31.94 4.09
C HIS A 378 -8.35 32.87 4.21
N ASP A 379 -7.37 32.51 5.05
CA ASP A 379 -6.14 33.29 5.19
C ASP A 379 -5.30 33.25 3.91
N ILE A 380 -5.30 32.12 3.20
CA ILE A 380 -4.64 31.98 1.89
C ILE A 380 -5.39 32.79 0.83
N VAL A 381 -6.73 32.75 0.84
CA VAL A 381 -7.53 33.55 -0.10
C VAL A 381 -7.19 35.04 0.05
N THR A 382 -7.17 35.53 1.29
CA THR A 382 -6.78 36.91 1.61
C THR A 382 -5.39 37.23 1.09
N LEU A 383 -4.41 36.36 1.37
CA LEU A 383 -3.04 36.50 0.89
C LEU A 383 -2.94 36.51 -0.65
N LEU A 384 -3.65 35.63 -1.34
CA LEU A 384 -3.59 35.55 -2.80
C LEU A 384 -4.21 36.80 -3.45
N SER A 385 -5.28 37.35 -2.87
CA SER A 385 -5.86 38.63 -3.28
C SER A 385 -4.89 39.80 -3.09
N GLU A 386 -4.12 39.83 -2.00
CA GLU A 386 -3.05 40.85 -1.80
C GLU A 386 -1.99 40.81 -2.92
N PHE A 387 -1.75 39.62 -3.49
CA PHE A 387 -0.82 39.41 -4.60
C PHE A 387 -1.50 39.51 -5.99
N GLY A 388 -2.71 40.07 -6.06
CA GLY A 388 -3.41 40.38 -7.30
C GLY A 388 -4.08 39.17 -7.97
N ALA A 389 -4.23 38.04 -7.27
CA ALA A 389 -5.00 36.91 -7.76
C ALA A 389 -6.50 37.17 -7.55
N ALA A 390 -7.32 36.84 -8.54
CA ALA A 390 -8.77 36.90 -8.45
C ALA A 390 -9.37 35.55 -8.87
N SER A 391 -10.42 35.10 -8.17
CA SER A 391 -11.19 33.92 -8.58
C SER A 391 -12.01 34.26 -9.82
N SER A 392 -12.24 33.27 -10.69
CA SER A 392 -12.98 33.48 -11.94
C SER A 392 -14.50 33.56 -11.76
N ASN A 393 -14.99 33.51 -10.51
CA ASN A 393 -16.41 33.45 -10.15
C ASN A 393 -17.01 34.77 -9.61
N HIS A 394 -16.33 35.91 -9.76
CA HIS A 394 -16.82 37.22 -9.34
C HIS A 394 -16.71 38.30 -10.41
#